data_AF-A0A8J2S9X5-F1
#
_entry.id   AF-A0A8J2S9X5-F1
#
_cell.length_a   1.000
_cell.length_b   1.000
_cell.length_c   1.000
_cell.angle_alpha   90.00
_cell.angle_beta   90.00
_cell.angle_gamma   90.00
#
_symmetry.space_group_name_H-M   'P 1'
#
loop_
_entity.id
_entity.type
_entity.pdbx_description
1 polymer ?
#
loop_
_entity_poly.entity_id
_entity_poly.type
_entity_poly.pdbx_seq_one_letter_code
_entity_poly.pdbx_strand_id
1 'polypeptide(L)'
;TIIAANNYANTLIHLERIEESKALLRRTVPVARRVLGEDDRITLTMSWIYGEALYEDSAATLDDLREAVTTFEDLERIARRVLGGAHPTTLGIEHNLRKSRAALAARKTPSPPPARSV
;
A
#
# COMPACT_ATOMS: atom_id res chain seq x y z
N THR A 1 -13.92 -15.78 2.29
CA THR A 1 -12.69 -16.46 1.80
C THR A 1 -11.65 -15.40 1.45
N ILE A 2 -10.36 -15.76 1.34
CA ILE A 2 -9.29 -14.79 0.98
C ILE A 2 -9.55 -14.16 -0.39
N ILE A 3 -10.00 -14.94 -1.38
CA ILE A 3 -10.35 -14.46 -2.72
C ILE A 3 -11.50 -13.44 -2.66
N ALA A 4 -12.56 -13.73 -1.89
CA ALA A 4 -13.68 -12.80 -1.74
C ALA A 4 -13.24 -11.49 -1.07
N ALA A 5 -12.34 -11.55 -0.09
CA ALA A 5 -11.80 -10.36 0.56
C ALA A 5 -10.95 -9.52 -0.41
N ASN A 6 -10.12 -10.14 -1.25
CA ASN A 6 -9.37 -9.45 -2.30
C ASN A 6 -10.31 -8.70 -3.27
N ASN A 7 -11.36 -9.39 -3.74
CA ASN A 7 -12.30 -8.79 -4.67
C ASN A 7 -13.10 -7.66 -4.00
N TYR A 8 -13.54 -7.85 -2.77
CA TYR A 8 -14.29 -6.85 -2.03
C TYR A 8 -13.43 -5.61 -1.72
N ALA A 9 -12.15 -5.79 -1.37
CA ALA A 9 -11.22 -4.68 -1.18
C ALA A 9 -11.06 -3.84 -2.45
N ASN A 10 -10.90 -4.46 -3.63
CA ASN A 10 -10.87 -3.74 -4.91
C ASN A 10 -12.15 -2.94 -5.15
N THR A 11 -13.32 -3.55 -4.91
CA THR A 11 -14.60 -2.84 -5.04
C THR A 11 -14.70 -1.64 -4.10
N LEU A 12 -14.23 -1.78 -2.86
CA LEU A 12 -14.21 -0.67 -1.91
C LEU A 12 -13.33 0.49 -2.38
N ILE A 13 -12.17 0.21 -2.99
CA ILE A 13 -11.32 1.24 -3.60
C ILE A 13 -12.05 1.95 -4.74
N HIS A 14 -12.69 1.23 -5.65
CA HIS A 14 -13.45 1.82 -6.76
C HIS A 14 -14.66 2.65 -6.31
N LEU A 15 -15.19 2.38 -5.13
CA LEU A 15 -16.28 3.15 -4.52
C LEU A 15 -15.77 4.28 -3.61
N GLU A 16 -14.46 4.58 -3.62
CA GLU A 16 -13.81 5.58 -2.76
C GLU A 16 -13.96 5.30 -1.25
N ARG A 17 -14.32 4.06 -0.88
CA ARG A 17 -14.44 3.60 0.52
C ARG A 17 -13.09 3.11 1.04
N ILE A 18 -12.09 3.99 0.98
CA ILE A 18 -10.68 3.65 1.23
C ILE A 18 -10.46 3.12 2.65
N GLU A 19 -11.07 3.75 3.67
CA GLU A 19 -10.96 3.32 5.07
C GLU A 19 -11.44 1.89 5.31
N GLU A 20 -12.54 1.50 4.69
CA GLU A 20 -13.07 0.15 4.81
C GLU A 20 -12.17 -0.87 4.12
N SER A 21 -11.59 -0.48 2.97
CA SER A 21 -10.59 -1.30 2.28
C SER A 21 -9.35 -1.52 3.14
N LYS A 22 -8.80 -0.43 3.73
CA LYS A 22 -7.67 -0.50 4.67
C LYS A 22 -7.97 -1.43 5.84
N ALA A 23 -9.11 -1.26 6.50
CA ALA A 23 -9.50 -2.08 7.65
C ALA A 23 -9.63 -3.57 7.30
N LEU A 24 -10.23 -3.88 6.15
CA LEU A 24 -10.36 -5.25 5.65
C LEU A 24 -9.00 -5.88 5.33
N LEU A 25 -8.16 -5.16 4.60
CA LEU A 25 -6.85 -5.65 4.15
C LEU A 25 -5.86 -5.78 5.30
N ARG A 26 -5.83 -4.85 6.25
CA ARG A 26 -5.02 -4.94 7.48
C ARG A 26 -5.26 -6.24 8.24
N ARG A 27 -6.50 -6.74 8.25
CA ARG A 27 -6.86 -8.03 8.88
C ARG A 27 -6.57 -9.23 8.01
N THR A 28 -6.69 -9.10 6.69
CA THR A 28 -6.70 -10.26 5.79
C THR A 28 -5.33 -10.56 5.18
N VAL A 29 -4.47 -9.56 4.93
CA VAL A 29 -3.12 -9.77 4.39
C VAL A 29 -2.28 -10.71 5.26
N PRO A 30 -2.24 -10.58 6.60
CA PRO A 30 -1.51 -11.53 7.45
C PRO A 30 -2.05 -12.97 7.36
N VAL A 31 -3.36 -13.13 7.21
CA VAL A 31 -4.00 -14.44 7.03
C VAL A 31 -3.63 -15.03 5.68
N ALA A 32 -3.65 -14.23 4.61
CA ALA A 32 -3.23 -14.66 3.28
C ALA A 32 -1.76 -15.11 3.26
N ARG A 33 -0.86 -14.32 3.87
CA ARG A 33 0.56 -14.69 4.03
C ARG A 33 0.73 -16.03 4.74
N ARG A 34 -0.04 -16.29 5.81
CA ARG A 34 0.05 -17.55 6.56
C ARG A 34 -0.50 -18.76 5.81
N VAL A 35 -1.60 -18.59 5.07
CA VAL A 35 -2.34 -19.69 4.45
C VAL A 35 -1.82 -20.01 3.05
N LEU A 36 -1.50 -18.98 2.25
CA LEU A 36 -1.10 -19.12 0.85
C LEU A 36 0.41 -18.98 0.66
N GLY A 37 1.09 -18.31 1.60
CA GLY A 37 2.51 -17.96 1.49
C GLY A 37 2.72 -16.51 1.04
N GLU A 38 3.92 -15.99 1.31
CA GLU A 38 4.30 -14.60 0.99
C GLU A 38 4.45 -14.34 -0.53
N ASP A 39 4.85 -15.37 -1.28
CA ASP A 39 5.11 -15.27 -2.73
C ASP A 39 3.85 -15.60 -3.57
N ASP A 40 2.73 -15.95 -2.93
CA ASP A 40 1.49 -16.26 -3.63
C ASP A 40 0.91 -15.03 -4.32
N ARG A 41 0.40 -15.21 -5.54
CA ARG A 41 -0.11 -14.11 -6.38
C ARG A 41 -1.25 -13.34 -5.71
N ILE A 42 -2.13 -14.00 -4.95
CA ILE A 42 -3.22 -13.34 -4.23
C ILE A 42 -2.66 -12.56 -3.05
N THR A 43 -1.73 -13.14 -2.27
CA THR A 43 -1.06 -12.43 -1.18
C THR A 43 -0.35 -11.17 -1.65
N LEU A 44 0.38 -11.25 -2.77
CA LEU A 44 1.07 -10.11 -3.38
C LEU A 44 0.08 -9.03 -3.84
N THR A 45 -1.00 -9.43 -4.51
CA THR A 45 -2.06 -8.51 -4.98
C THR A 45 -2.72 -7.79 -3.81
N MET A 46 -3.07 -8.51 -2.75
CA MET A 46 -3.69 -7.91 -1.56
C MET A 46 -2.74 -6.95 -0.83
N SER A 47 -1.46 -7.30 -0.73
CA SER A 47 -0.45 -6.42 -0.12
C SER A 47 -0.24 -5.15 -0.95
N TRP A 48 -0.28 -5.27 -2.28
CA TRP A 48 -0.17 -4.13 -3.18
C TRP A 48 -1.33 -3.16 -2.97
N ILE A 49 -2.57 -3.66 -3.03
CA ILE A 49 -3.78 -2.83 -2.84
C ILE A 49 -3.77 -2.20 -1.45
N TYR A 50 -3.29 -2.93 -0.44
CA TYR A 50 -3.21 -2.42 0.92
C TYR A 50 -2.24 -1.24 1.02
N GLY A 51 -1.05 -1.38 0.44
CA GLY A 51 -0.07 -0.31 0.35
C GLY A 51 -0.62 0.92 -0.35
N GLU A 52 -1.31 0.75 -1.49
CA GLU A 52 -1.94 1.87 -2.22
C GLU A 52 -3.01 2.57 -1.39
N ALA A 53 -3.93 1.80 -0.80
CA ALA A 53 -4.98 2.34 0.04
C ALA A 53 -4.44 3.17 1.20
N LEU A 54 -3.29 2.79 1.77
CA LEU A 54 -2.67 3.50 2.90
C LEU A 54 -2.08 4.87 2.52
N TYR A 55 -1.53 5.04 1.31
CA TYR A 55 -0.90 6.33 0.93
C TYR A 55 -1.74 7.21 0.00
N GLU A 56 -2.70 6.64 -0.74
CA GLU A 56 -3.59 7.41 -1.62
C GLU A 56 -4.77 8.02 -0.88
N ASP A 57 -5.03 7.56 0.35
CA ASP A 57 -6.01 8.20 1.21
C ASP A 57 -5.58 9.64 1.59
N SER A 58 -6.38 10.62 1.19
CA SER A 58 -6.20 12.02 1.58
C SER A 58 -6.16 12.23 3.10
N ALA A 59 -6.86 11.37 3.85
CA ALA A 59 -6.90 11.36 5.31
C ALA A 59 -5.76 10.52 5.94
N ALA A 60 -4.85 9.95 5.14
CA ALA A 60 -3.77 9.10 5.63
C ALA A 60 -2.99 9.75 6.77
N THR A 61 -2.85 9.00 7.87
CA THR A 61 -2.04 9.40 9.01
C THR A 61 -0.56 9.17 8.74
N LEU A 62 0.33 9.71 9.58
CA LEU A 62 1.76 9.40 9.48
C LEU A 62 2.03 7.90 9.66
N ASP A 63 1.21 7.21 10.45
CA ASP A 63 1.37 5.76 10.69
C ASP A 63 0.90 4.96 9.48
N ASP A 64 -0.20 5.35 8.84
CA ASP A 64 -0.62 4.73 7.58
C ASP A 64 0.46 4.89 6.49
N LEU A 65 1.04 6.08 6.37
CA LEU A 65 2.12 6.34 5.41
C LEU A 65 3.39 5.53 5.71
N ARG A 66 3.75 5.34 6.99
CA ARG A 66 4.86 4.46 7.38
C ARG A 66 4.55 3.01 7.04
N GLU A 67 3.34 2.55 7.33
CA GLU A 67 2.90 1.19 7.04
C GLU A 67 2.85 0.93 5.52
N ALA A 68 2.47 1.92 4.71
CA ALA A 68 2.51 1.84 3.25
C ALA A 68 3.95 1.61 2.75
N VAL A 69 4.90 2.40 3.26
CA VAL A 69 6.33 2.26 2.91
C VAL A 69 6.83 0.86 3.27
N THR A 70 6.62 0.39 4.51
CA THR A 70 7.05 -0.94 4.93
C THR A 70 6.39 -2.05 4.09
N THR A 71 5.10 -1.91 3.77
CA THR A 71 4.37 -2.87 2.92
C THR A 71 5.00 -2.97 1.53
N PHE A 72 5.37 -1.84 0.92
CA PHE A 72 6.02 -1.84 -0.40
C PHE A 72 7.49 -2.28 -0.36
N GLU A 73 8.23 -2.03 0.71
CA GLU A 73 9.59 -2.55 0.90
C GLU A 73 9.60 -4.08 0.95
N ASP A 74 8.66 -4.67 1.70
CA ASP A 74 8.49 -6.12 1.75
C ASP A 74 8.11 -6.70 0.37
N LEU A 75 7.18 -6.05 -0.33
CA LEU A 75 6.78 -6.44 -1.68
C LEU A 75 7.94 -6.36 -2.67
N GLU A 76 8.73 -5.28 -2.63
CA GLU A 76 9.89 -5.10 -3.52
C GLU A 76 10.89 -6.23 -3.32
N ARG A 77 11.19 -6.55 -2.05
CA ARG A 77 12.09 -7.65 -1.69
C ARG A 77 11.62 -8.98 -2.26
N ILE A 78 10.33 -9.30 -2.09
CA ILE A 78 9.74 -10.55 -2.59
C ILE A 78 9.71 -10.57 -4.12
N ALA A 79 9.19 -9.53 -4.74
CA ALA A 79 9.05 -9.45 -6.20
C ALA A 79 10.42 -9.50 -6.90
N ARG A 80 11.45 -8.82 -6.36
CA ARG A 80 12.81 -8.89 -6.90
C ARG A 80 13.39 -10.30 -6.80
N ARG A 81 13.11 -11.04 -5.72
CA ARG A 81 13.55 -12.44 -5.54
C ARG A 81 12.84 -13.39 -6.52
N VAL A 82 11.52 -13.26 -6.67
CA VAL A 82 10.69 -14.22 -7.40
C VAL A 82 10.62 -13.92 -8.90
N LEU A 83 10.49 -12.64 -9.27
CA LEU A 83 10.25 -12.19 -10.64
C LEU A 83 11.48 -11.54 -11.28
N GLY A 84 12.43 -11.08 -10.46
CA GLY A 84 13.60 -10.31 -10.91
C GLY A 84 13.36 -8.79 -10.90
N GLY A 85 14.46 -8.03 -10.88
CA GLY A 85 14.41 -6.57 -10.78
C GLY A 85 13.83 -5.85 -12.00
N ALA A 86 14.03 -6.41 -13.21
CA ALA A 86 13.53 -5.80 -14.45
C ALA A 86 12.07 -6.16 -14.78
N HIS A 87 11.42 -6.99 -13.95
CA HIS A 87 10.04 -7.42 -14.22
C HIS A 87 9.06 -6.24 -14.05
N PRO A 88 8.06 -6.08 -14.94
CA PRO A 88 7.11 -4.96 -14.88
C PRO A 88 6.42 -4.80 -13.52
N THR A 89 6.04 -5.91 -12.87
CA THR A 89 5.45 -5.88 -11.52
C THR A 89 6.42 -5.32 -10.48
N THR A 90 7.71 -5.69 -10.52
CA THR A 90 8.72 -5.16 -9.60
C THR A 90 8.89 -3.66 -9.79
N LEU A 91 8.99 -3.20 -11.04
CA LEU A 91 9.08 -1.77 -11.37
C LEU A 91 7.85 -0.98 -10.91
N GLY A 92 6.67 -1.59 -11.01
CA GLY A 92 5.43 -1.02 -10.47
C GLY A 92 5.45 -0.88 -8.94
N ILE A 93 5.95 -1.89 -8.22
CA ILE A 93 6.13 -1.80 -6.76
C ILE A 93 7.12 -0.69 -6.41
N GLU A 94 8.25 -0.60 -7.11
CA GLU A 94 9.26 0.44 -6.89
C GLU A 94 8.69 1.85 -7.14
N HIS A 95 7.83 2.01 -8.15
CA HIS A 95 7.11 3.26 -8.38
C HIS A 95 6.22 3.64 -7.18
N ASN A 96 5.42 2.69 -6.69
CA ASN A 96 4.55 2.90 -5.55
C ASN A 96 5.32 3.15 -4.24
N LEU A 97 6.45 2.48 -4.04
CA LEU A 97 7.35 2.75 -2.92
C LEU A 97 7.91 4.17 -2.96
N ARG A 98 8.26 4.69 -4.14
CA ARG A 98 8.68 6.10 -4.27
C ARG A 98 7.54 7.07 -3.94
N LYS A 99 6.32 6.81 -4.42
CA LYS A 99 5.14 7.63 -4.12
C LYS A 99 4.84 7.63 -2.61
N SER A 100 4.84 6.47 -1.96
CA SER A 100 4.56 6.36 -0.52
C SER A 100 5.63 7.07 0.33
N ARG A 101 6.92 6.95 -0.04
CA ARG A 101 8.01 7.71 0.61
C ARG A 101 7.87 9.21 0.42
N ALA A 102 7.49 9.66 -0.77
CA ALA A 102 7.26 11.08 -1.04
C ALA A 102 6.08 11.63 -0.22
N ALA A 103 4.97 10.90 -0.13
CA ALA A 103 3.83 11.26 0.70
C ALA A 103 4.21 11.34 2.19
N LEU A 104 4.97 10.35 2.69
CA LEU A 104 5.48 10.36 4.07
C LEU A 104 6.39 11.58 4.34
N ALA A 105 7.27 11.92 3.40
CA ALA A 105 8.13 13.09 3.52
C ALA A 105 7.32 14.39 3.56
N ALA A 106 6.39 14.57 2.62
CA ALA A 106 5.52 15.74 2.54
C ALA A 106 4.69 15.95 3.82
N ARG A 107 4.20 14.87 4.44
CA ARG A 107 3.45 14.94 5.69
C ARG A 107 4.33 15.26 6.90
N LYS A 108 5.60 14.83 6.91
CA LYS A 108 6.58 15.17 7.96
C LYS A 108 7.04 16.62 7.92
N THR A 109 7.04 17.23 6.74
CA THR A 109 7.40 18.65 6.54
C THR A 109 6.14 19.43 6.11
N PRO A 110 5.22 19.74 7.03
CA PRO A 110 4.09 20.59 6.69
C PRO A 110 4.62 21.92 6.14
N SER A 111 4.11 22.34 4.99
CA SER A 111 4.48 23.60 4.34
C SER A 111 4.38 24.75 5.37
N PRO A 112 5.36 25.66 5.45
CA PRO A 112 5.26 26.80 6.36
C PRO A 112 3.99 27.60 6.05
N PRO A 113 3.26 28.10 7.07
CA PRO A 113 2.02 28.84 6.84
C PRO A 113 2.30 30.05 5.94
N PRO A 114 1.38 30.40 5.02
CA PRO A 114 1.58 31.54 4.14
C PRO A 114 1.83 32.80 4.98
N ALA A 115 2.88 33.54 4.64
CA ALA A 115 3.21 34.80 5.31
C ALA A 115 2.00 35.73 5.25
N ARG A 116 1.42 36.05 6.42
CA ARG A 116 0.36 37.06 6.52
C ARG A 116 0.92 38.38 6.01
N SER A 117 0.44 38.83 4.86
CA SER A 117 0.63 40.20 4.40
C SER A 117 -0.08 41.11 5.39
N VAL A 118 0.68 41.98 6.06
CA VAL A 118 0.20 43.02 6.98
C VAL A 118 -0.43 44.16 6.19
#